data_AF-A0A8T5VYR5-F1
#
_entry.id   AF-A0A8T5VYR5-F1
#
_cell.length_a   1.000
_cell.length_b   1.000
_cell.length_c   1.000
_cell.angle_alpha   90.00
_cell.angle_beta   90.00
_cell.angle_gamma   90.00
#
_symmetry.space_group_name_H-M   'P 1'
#
loop_
_entity.id
_entity.type
_entity.pdbx_description
1 polymer ?
#
loop_
_entity_poly.entity_id
_entity_poly.type
_entity_poly.pdbx_seq_one_letter_code
_entity_poly.pdbx_strand_id
1 'polypeptide(L)'
;MSISSIILLVEKRNIVGIRVRQARKAAKPSITQSDLIARLQLLDMSIDQSGLSKIENGQRPVTDIEVFALAKALKVTEEWLLKGTGNPSG
;
A
#
# COMPACT_ATOMS: atom_id res chain seq x y z
N MET A 1 21.24 4.72 1.70
CA MET A 1 20.59 3.42 1.41
C MET A 1 21.62 2.33 1.69
N SER A 2 21.42 1.48 2.70
CA SER A 2 22.39 0.44 3.07
C SER A 2 22.22 -0.80 2.18
N ILE A 3 23.31 -1.51 1.89
CA ILE A 3 23.30 -2.78 1.13
C ILE A 3 22.37 -3.81 1.79
N SER A 4 22.26 -3.80 3.12
CA SER A 4 21.33 -4.65 3.87
C SER A 4 19.85 -4.37 3.54
N SER A 5 19.51 -3.13 3.15
CA SER A 5 18.16 -2.75 2.72
C SER A 5 17.83 -3.26 1.31
N ILE A 6 18.84 -3.50 0.46
CA ILE A 6 18.65 -4.01 -0.91
C ILE A 6 18.31 -5.50 -0.87
N ILE A 7 18.98 -6.29 -0.03
CA ILE A 7 18.76 -7.75 0.06
C ILE A 7 17.34 -8.09 0.55
N LEU A 8 16.78 -7.30 1.49
CA LEU A 8 15.38 -7.47 1.95
C LEU A 8 14.33 -7.13 0.88
N LEU A 9 14.70 -6.36 -0.14
CA LEU A 9 13.82 -6.07 -1.28
C LEU A 9 13.80 -7.23 -2.28
N VAL A 10 14.86 -8.06 -2.34
CA VAL A 10 14.96 -9.19 -3.28
C VAL A 10 13.88 -10.25 -3.02
N GLU A 11 13.41 -10.41 -1.78
CA GLU A 11 12.33 -11.36 -1.46
C GLU A 11 10.91 -10.79 -1.58
N LYS A 12 10.77 -9.46 -1.67
CA LYS A 12 9.45 -8.82 -1.73
C LYS A 12 9.05 -8.51 -3.17
N ARG A 13 7.85 -8.93 -3.53
CA ARG A 13 7.26 -8.71 -4.86
C ARG A 13 6.72 -7.29 -5.05
N ASN A 14 6.65 -6.48 -3.99
CA ASN A 14 6.32 -5.06 -4.08
C ASN A 14 6.98 -4.25 -2.94
N ILE A 15 7.16 -2.96 -3.19
CA ILE A 15 7.74 -2.00 -2.22
C ILE A 15 6.69 -1.21 -1.43
N VAL A 16 5.45 -1.15 -1.93
CA VAL A 16 4.39 -0.28 -1.41
C VAL A 16 3.64 -0.89 -0.22
N GLY A 17 3.60 -2.21 -0.12
CA GLY A 17 2.74 -2.96 0.80
C GLY A 17 2.95 -2.62 2.27
N ILE A 18 4.21 -2.41 2.67
CA ILE A 18 4.51 -2.03 4.05
C ILE A 18 3.91 -0.66 4.40
N ARG A 19 3.90 0.26 3.43
CA ARG A 19 3.38 1.63 3.57
C ARG A 19 1.86 1.66 3.49
N VAL A 20 1.25 0.83 2.64
CA VAL A 20 -0.21 0.58 2.63
C VAL A 20 -0.67 0.18 4.03
N ARG A 21 -0.01 -0.81 4.64
CA ARG A 21 -0.33 -1.26 6.00
C ARG A 21 -0.13 -0.16 7.05
N GLN A 22 0.95 0.61 6.93
CA GLN A 22 1.24 1.73 7.83
C GLN A 22 0.17 2.82 7.76
N ALA A 23 -0.13 3.33 6.56
CA ALA A 23 -1.15 4.37 6.35
C ALA A 23 -2.52 3.90 6.84
N ARG A 24 -2.89 2.66 6.54
CA ARG A 24 -4.15 2.06 6.99
C ARG A 24 -4.29 2.07 8.52
N LYS A 25 -3.24 1.66 9.25
CA LYS A 25 -3.23 1.62 10.72
C LYS A 25 -3.08 3.01 11.36
N ALA A 26 -2.43 3.94 10.68
CA ALA A 26 -2.20 5.31 11.16
C ALA A 26 -3.43 6.23 11.01
N ALA A 27 -4.38 5.85 10.15
CA ALA A 27 -5.64 6.56 9.98
C ALA A 27 -6.41 6.67 11.31
N LYS A 28 -7.22 7.73 11.45
CA LYS A 28 -8.09 7.95 12.60
C LYS A 28 -9.54 8.12 12.13
N PRO A 29 -10.43 7.15 12.39
CA PRO A 29 -10.16 5.85 13.01
C PRO A 29 -9.25 4.96 12.15
N SER A 30 -8.63 3.95 12.77
CA SER A 30 -7.82 2.95 12.05
C SER A 30 -8.70 2.25 11.02
N ILE A 31 -8.19 2.13 9.80
CA ILE A 31 -8.89 1.47 8.71
C ILE A 31 -8.65 -0.05 8.82
N THR A 32 -9.67 -0.88 8.74
CA THR A 32 -9.50 -2.34 8.63
C THR A 32 -9.17 -2.77 7.20
N GLN A 33 -8.73 -4.01 6.99
CA GLN A 33 -8.54 -4.50 5.61
C GLN A 33 -9.87 -4.48 4.84
N SER A 34 -10.98 -4.84 5.48
CA SER A 34 -12.33 -4.78 4.90
C SER A 34 -12.73 -3.35 4.52
N ASP A 35 -12.43 -2.36 5.37
CA ASP A 35 -12.69 -0.95 5.05
C ASP A 35 -11.88 -0.47 3.84
N LEU A 36 -10.61 -0.87 3.75
CA LEU A 36 -9.77 -0.51 2.60
C LEU A 36 -10.28 -1.19 1.32
N ILE A 37 -10.68 -2.46 1.37
CA ILE A 37 -11.29 -3.17 0.23
C ILE A 37 -12.54 -2.43 -0.25
N ALA A 38 -13.44 -2.05 0.65
CA ALA A 38 -14.65 -1.30 0.30
C ALA A 38 -14.32 0.03 -0.39
N ARG A 39 -13.28 0.75 0.06
CA ARG A 39 -12.82 1.99 -0.60
C ARG A 39 -12.23 1.74 -1.99
N LEU A 40 -11.47 0.66 -2.16
CA LEU A 40 -10.87 0.30 -3.44
C LEU A 40 -11.94 -0.11 -4.47
N GLN A 41 -13.01 -0.78 -4.03
CA GLN A 41 -14.16 -1.10 -4.89
C GLN A 41 -14.84 0.14 -5.45
N LEU A 42 -14.91 1.24 -4.68
CA LEU A 42 -15.44 2.53 -5.17
C LEU A 42 -14.51 3.23 -6.17
N LEU A 43 -13.27 2.75 -6.32
CA LEU A 43 -12.26 3.23 -7.26
C LEU A 43 -12.05 2.23 -8.40
N ASP A 44 -13.04 1.38 -8.67
CA ASP A 44 -13.00 0.31 -9.69
C ASP A 44 -11.86 -0.72 -9.51
N MET A 45 -11.26 -0.78 -8.31
CA MET A 45 -10.26 -1.78 -7.95
C MET A 45 -10.90 -2.92 -7.15
N SER A 46 -11.21 -4.01 -7.84
CA SER A 46 -11.70 -5.23 -7.20
C SER A 46 -10.54 -6.04 -6.63
N ILE A 47 -10.53 -6.23 -5.31
CA ILE A 47 -9.55 -7.03 -4.59
C ILE A 47 -10.21 -7.72 -3.39
N ASP A 48 -9.81 -8.95 -3.11
CA ASP A 48 -10.26 -9.70 -1.94
C ASP A 48 -9.30 -9.53 -0.74
N GLN A 49 -9.69 -10.06 0.41
CA GLN A 49 -8.87 -9.97 1.63
C GLN A 49 -7.51 -10.67 1.46
N SER A 50 -7.47 -11.81 0.77
CA SER A 50 -6.23 -12.54 0.48
C SER A 50 -5.29 -11.71 -0.39
N GLY A 51 -5.84 -11.07 -1.42
CA GLY A 51 -5.13 -10.14 -2.29
C GLY A 51 -4.54 -8.97 -1.54
N LEU A 52 -5.35 -8.27 -0.73
CA LEU A 52 -4.87 -7.12 0.05
C LEU A 52 -3.80 -7.54 1.07
N SER A 53 -3.99 -8.68 1.74
CA SER A 53 -3.00 -9.23 2.68
C SER A 53 -1.66 -9.55 1.98
N LYS A 54 -1.71 -10.15 0.80
CA LYS A 54 -0.50 -10.40 -0.02
C LYS A 54 0.16 -9.11 -0.46
N ILE A 55 -0.60 -8.05 -0.77
CA ILE A 55 -0.03 -6.72 -1.03
C ILE A 55 0.70 -6.22 0.21
N GLU A 56 0.03 -6.14 1.35
CA GLU A 56 0.58 -5.58 2.61
C GLU A 56 1.86 -6.32 3.07
N ASN A 57 1.94 -7.62 2.79
CA ASN A 57 3.09 -8.47 3.15
C ASN A 57 4.18 -8.54 2.08
N GLY A 58 4.02 -7.86 0.93
CA GLY A 58 5.02 -7.90 -0.15
C GLY A 58 5.02 -9.22 -0.94
N GLN A 59 3.95 -10.01 -0.88
CA GLN A 59 3.86 -11.35 -1.48
C GLN A 59 3.22 -11.36 -2.87
N ARG A 60 2.74 -10.22 -3.37
CA ARG A 60 2.29 -10.04 -4.75
C ARG A 60 2.77 -8.71 -5.34
N PRO A 61 2.98 -8.61 -6.66
CA PRO A 61 3.23 -7.33 -7.31
C PRO A 61 2.00 -6.42 -7.21
N VAL A 62 2.23 -5.12 -7.36
CA VAL A 62 1.20 -4.08 -7.41
C VAL A 62 1.41 -3.30 -8.69
N THR A 63 0.36 -3.13 -9.50
CA THR A 63 0.46 -2.34 -10.74
C THR A 63 0.47 -0.85 -10.43
N ASP A 64 0.86 -0.02 -11.38
CA ASP A 64 0.78 1.43 -11.30
C ASP A 64 -0.66 1.93 -11.05
N ILE A 65 -1.66 1.34 -11.73
CA ILE A 65 -3.08 1.60 -11.52
C ILE A 65 -3.50 1.30 -10.07
N GLU A 66 -3.07 0.16 -9.53
CA GLU A 66 -3.35 -0.21 -8.14
C GLU A 66 -2.67 0.73 -7.14
N VAL A 67 -1.44 1.19 -7.42
CA VAL A 67 -0.74 2.19 -6.57
C VAL A 67 -1.55 3.49 -6.52
N PHE A 68 -2.06 3.97 -7.65
CA PHE A 68 -2.92 5.15 -7.70
C PHE A 68 -4.20 4.96 -6.87
N ALA A 69 -4.89 3.84 -7.04
CA ALA A 69 -6.11 3.53 -6.26
C ALA A 69 -5.82 3.44 -4.75
N LEU A 70 -4.72 2.79 -4.36
CA LEU A 70 -4.29 2.69 -2.96
C LEU A 70 -3.98 4.06 -2.35
N ALA A 71 -3.26 4.92 -3.08
CA ALA A 71 -2.95 6.28 -2.66
C ALA A 71 -4.23 7.08 -2.38
N LYS A 72 -5.18 7.06 -3.33
CA LYS A 72 -6.48 7.72 -3.19
C LYS A 72 -7.29 7.18 -2.02
N ALA A 73 -7.43 5.85 -1.90
CA ALA A 73 -8.22 5.22 -0.84
C ALA A 73 -7.68 5.51 0.58
N LEU A 74 -6.35 5.63 0.70
CA LEU A 74 -5.65 5.89 1.95
C LEU A 74 -5.42 7.39 2.23
N LYS A 75 -5.79 8.27 1.30
CA LYS A 75 -5.54 9.72 1.37
C LYS A 75 -4.05 10.03 1.56
N VAL A 76 -3.21 9.35 0.78
CA VAL A 76 -1.77 9.60 0.71
C VAL A 76 -1.32 9.84 -0.72
N THR A 77 -0.10 10.33 -0.92
CA THR A 77 0.51 10.47 -2.26
C THR A 77 1.11 9.16 -2.75
N GLU A 78 1.09 8.96 -4.08
CA GLU A 78 1.72 7.83 -4.76
C GLU A 78 3.24 7.84 -4.51
N GLU A 79 3.85 9.03 -4.50
CA GLU A 79 5.26 9.20 -4.17
C GLU A 79 5.58 8.69 -2.77
N TRP A 80 4.74 8.98 -1.77
CA TRP A 80 4.94 8.47 -0.43
C TRP A 80 4.82 6.94 -0.39
N LEU A 81 3.86 6.35 -1.10
CA LEU A 81 3.74 4.88 -1.18
C LEU A 81 4.98 4.23 -1.82
N LEU A 82 5.59 4.85 -2.83
CA LEU A 82 6.74 4.30 -3.56
C LEU A 82 8.06 4.54 -2.83
N LYS A 83 8.31 5.77 -2.36
CA LYS A 83 9.62 6.21 -1.84
C LYS A 83 9.64 6.32 -0.32
N GLY A 84 8.49 6.54 0.33
CA GLY A 84 8.41 6.79 1.77
C GLY A 84 8.99 8.14 2.18
N THR A 85 9.18 9.04 1.22
CA THR A 85 9.70 10.40 1.41
C THR A 85 8.54 11.40 1.31
N GLY A 86 8.58 12.47 2.09
CA GLY A 86 7.57 13.53 2.07
C GLY A 86 6.40 13.33 3.05
N ASN A 87 5.50 14.32 3.10
CA ASN A 87 4.27 14.27 3.87
C ASN A 87 3.32 13.24 3.22
N PRO A 88 2.79 12.24 3.97
CA PRO A 88 1.85 11.27 3.40
C PRO A 88 0.68 11.96 2.70
N SER A 89 0.16 13.06 3.24
CA SER A 89 -1.11 13.62 2.81
C SER A 89 -1.03 14.74 1.76
N GLY A 90 0.16 15.20 1.37
CA GLY A 90 0.31 16.41 0.54
C GLY A 90 -0.09 17.66 1.30
#